data_AF-A0A3M1E726-F1
#
_entry.id   AF-A0A3M1E726-F1
#
_cell.length_a   1.000
_cell.length_b   1.000
_cell.length_c   1.000
_cell.angle_alpha   90.00
_cell.angle_beta   90.00
_cell.angle_gamma   90.00
#
_symmetry.space_group_name_H-M   'P 1'
#
loop_
_entity.id
_entity.type
_entity.pdbx_description
1 polymer ?
#
loop_
_entity_poly.entity_id
_entity_poly.type
_entity_poly.pdbx_seq_one_letter_code
_entity_poly.pdbx_strand_id
1 'polypeptide(L)'
;YADGLIVYVLAKNQAELQIARQTVASIDSRRVIFVVPHLPLLYEEPLRELLALADLKNDPAFKSQDERIEAELDFYIEDATTRLRRALTPLLDPHQTGADWYYRGEPWSRYPIDSSGRVMRLLSDICEAVFPQTPVFHNEMLNVRHPSGQQVRAAERVIDGLLADPLPTDLGITGYGPDWLILQTILKSPGFLTETDGVVALARPREPRLAAVWDEIERFIQRAKNEAQSFADLLDTLQSPPYGLRRGVLPLLIAAVIRPHLRVTTIRHKGKAVLPITGATFTALCREPEAFSLEVGPEDALQQAMWDLLEAKFVGTDSDTGGYGLVRVEEKLYQPLRYLSLGMLRWLQALPRFARDTQTVSEDARQFRALIARAVRDPSPVLFDDLPCLLLGVSARPEQVDPDRLLQALERLMGELETAYQHLLRRLDTFAVDLFARNATPPCVDGRSALVRWETDLQARSPRPLAEFRFSDPRAEGLASVLRSEVPPGQFWDTLARKIIGQVPRDWNDRSEETFRARLREAKAEVERELLGLTTEAEQTVAVNLDLGDGGHTTYRFRQTKLSKQGKRLLEHFK
;
A
#
# COMPACT_ATOMS: atom_id res chain seq x y z
N TYR A 1 29.51 -5.33 -4.65
CA TYR A 1 29.80 -4.80 -5.99
C TYR A 1 31.06 -3.93 -5.94
N ALA A 2 32.01 -4.13 -6.86
CA ALA A 2 33.21 -3.30 -7.04
C ALA A 2 33.42 -3.06 -8.55
N ASP A 3 33.85 -1.84 -8.92
CA ASP A 3 34.04 -1.47 -10.33
C ASP A 3 35.27 -2.14 -10.96
N GLY A 4 36.25 -2.46 -10.12
CA GLY A 4 37.47 -3.16 -10.46
C GLY A 4 38.30 -3.48 -9.21
N LEU A 5 39.41 -4.18 -9.41
CA LEU A 5 40.34 -4.56 -8.35
C LEU A 5 41.77 -4.20 -8.73
N ILE A 6 42.55 -3.72 -7.77
CA ILE A 6 44.00 -3.60 -7.88
C ILE A 6 44.61 -4.65 -6.95
N VAL A 7 45.39 -5.57 -7.51
CA VAL A 7 46.04 -6.66 -6.79
C VAL A 7 47.53 -6.36 -6.70
N TYR A 8 48.01 -6.08 -5.50
CA TYR A 8 49.44 -5.96 -5.22
C TYR A 8 50.02 -7.34 -4.94
N VAL A 9 50.98 -7.78 -5.74
CA VAL A 9 51.55 -9.13 -5.64
C VAL A 9 52.80 -9.09 -4.78
N LEU A 10 52.78 -9.83 -3.67
CA LEU A 10 53.95 -9.98 -2.80
C LEU A 10 54.77 -11.20 -3.24
N ALA A 11 56.07 -11.01 -3.50
CA ALA A 11 57.01 -12.07 -3.83
C ALA A 11 58.28 -11.92 -2.99
N LYS A 12 58.65 -12.94 -2.23
CA LYS A 12 59.82 -12.87 -1.32
C LYS A 12 61.12 -13.41 -1.92
N ASN A 13 61.03 -14.14 -3.02
CA ASN A 13 62.18 -14.70 -3.72
C ASN A 13 61.96 -14.69 -5.25
N GLN A 14 63.01 -14.99 -6.00
CA GLN A 14 62.96 -14.98 -7.46
C GLN A 14 62.01 -16.04 -8.05
N ALA A 15 61.86 -17.20 -7.40
CA ALA A 15 60.95 -18.25 -7.88
C ALA A 15 59.49 -17.80 -7.80
N GLU A 16 59.08 -17.21 -6.67
CA GLU A 16 57.74 -16.62 -6.51
C GLU A 16 57.50 -15.48 -7.48
N LEU A 17 58.51 -14.65 -7.74
CA LEU A 17 58.37 -13.55 -8.71
C LEU A 17 58.12 -14.07 -10.14
N GLN A 18 58.78 -15.16 -10.54
CA GLN A 18 58.54 -15.79 -11.84
C GLN A 18 57.14 -16.40 -11.92
N ILE A 19 56.70 -17.08 -10.86
CA ILE A 19 55.33 -17.63 -10.76
C ILE A 19 54.31 -16.50 -10.85
N ALA A 20 54.54 -15.39 -10.15
CA ALA A 20 53.67 -14.21 -10.18
C ALA A 20 53.53 -13.66 -11.61
N ARG A 21 54.65 -13.44 -12.31
CA ARG A 21 54.65 -12.94 -13.69
C ARG A 21 53.91 -13.88 -14.64
N GLN A 22 54.16 -15.19 -14.56
CA GLN A 22 53.46 -16.18 -15.38
C GLN A 22 51.96 -16.23 -15.09
N THR A 23 51.58 -16.17 -13.81
CA THR A 23 50.18 -16.20 -13.37
C THR A 23 49.45 -14.96 -13.87
N VAL A 24 50.01 -13.78 -13.65
CA VAL A 24 49.42 -12.51 -14.09
C VAL A 24 49.28 -12.46 -15.62
N ALA A 25 50.27 -12.95 -16.36
CA ALA A 25 50.23 -13.00 -17.82
C ALA A 25 49.10 -13.91 -18.36
N SER A 26 48.68 -14.91 -17.58
CA SER A 26 47.59 -15.82 -17.97
C SER A 26 46.18 -15.25 -17.73
N ILE A 27 46.04 -14.12 -17.02
CA ILE A 27 44.74 -13.57 -16.61
C ILE A 27 44.30 -12.44 -17.56
N ASP A 28 43.36 -12.74 -18.47
CA ASP A 28 42.66 -11.71 -19.27
C ASP A 28 41.40 -11.21 -18.56
N SER A 29 41.58 -10.27 -17.63
CA SER A 29 40.46 -9.58 -16.97
C SER A 29 40.44 -8.09 -17.33
N ARG A 30 39.28 -7.60 -17.76
CA ARG A 30 39.08 -6.19 -18.13
C ARG A 30 38.95 -5.24 -16.93
N ARG A 31 38.84 -5.77 -15.71
CA ARG A 31 38.56 -4.98 -14.48
C ARG A 31 39.57 -5.21 -13.37
N VAL A 32 40.65 -5.94 -13.63
CA VAL A 32 41.67 -6.25 -12.63
C VAL A 32 43.01 -5.76 -13.14
N ILE A 33 43.74 -5.09 -12.26
CA ILE A 33 45.11 -4.63 -12.47
C ILE A 33 45.98 -5.37 -11.49
N PHE A 34 47.11 -5.89 -11.95
CA PHE A 34 48.11 -6.50 -11.08
C PHE A 34 49.34 -5.60 -11.01
N VAL A 35 49.87 -5.40 -9.80
CA VAL A 35 51.12 -4.66 -9.57
C VAL A 35 52.15 -5.66 -9.06
N VAL A 36 53.19 -5.90 -9.87
CA VAL A 36 54.20 -6.94 -9.63
C VAL A 36 55.55 -6.27 -9.44
N PRO A 37 56.28 -6.52 -8.33
CA PRO A 37 57.53 -5.84 -8.06
C PRO A 37 58.63 -6.29 -9.04
N HIS A 38 59.59 -5.43 -9.34
CA HIS A 38 60.74 -5.81 -10.19
C HIS A 38 61.70 -6.77 -9.49
N LEU A 39 61.82 -6.63 -8.17
CA LEU A 39 62.71 -7.39 -7.31
C LEU A 39 61.92 -8.03 -6.16
N PRO A 40 62.39 -9.17 -5.61
CA PRO A 40 61.82 -9.75 -4.41
C PRO A 40 61.82 -8.77 -3.23
N LEU A 41 60.73 -8.76 -2.47
CA LEU A 41 60.50 -7.83 -1.37
C LEU A 41 60.91 -8.45 -0.04
N LEU A 42 61.64 -7.68 0.77
CA LEU A 42 62.12 -8.10 2.09
C LEU A 42 61.13 -7.69 3.20
N TYR A 43 59.89 -8.16 3.10
CA TYR A 43 58.80 -7.75 4.01
C TYR A 43 58.52 -8.77 5.13
N GLU A 44 58.94 -10.04 5.00
CA GLU A 44 58.57 -11.09 5.96
C GLU A 44 59.09 -10.82 7.38
N GLU A 45 60.35 -10.42 7.52
CA GLU A 45 60.97 -10.16 8.81
C GLU A 45 60.29 -8.99 9.56
N PRO A 46 60.17 -7.77 9.00
CA PRO A 46 59.49 -6.69 9.69
C PRO A 46 57.99 -6.95 9.89
N LEU A 47 57.35 -7.75 9.03
CA LEU A 47 55.96 -8.16 9.24
C LEU A 47 55.80 -9.11 10.44
N ARG A 48 56.66 -10.13 10.57
CA ARG A 48 56.65 -11.05 11.70
C ARG A 48 56.95 -10.33 13.02
N GLU A 49 57.92 -9.43 13.00
CA GLU A 49 58.27 -8.60 14.14
C GLU A 49 57.09 -7.71 14.57
N LEU A 50 56.45 -7.03 13.62
CA LEU A 50 55.27 -6.20 13.88
C LEU A 50 54.12 -7.02 14.50
N LEU A 51 53.86 -8.23 13.99
CA LEU A 51 52.84 -9.13 14.54
C LEU A 51 53.19 -9.54 15.98
N ALA A 52 54.42 -9.97 16.22
CA ALA A 52 54.88 -10.36 17.56
C ALA A 52 54.79 -9.19 18.56
N LEU A 53 55.17 -7.99 18.16
CA LEU A 53 55.07 -6.77 18.98
C LEU A 53 53.61 -6.38 19.26
N ALA A 54 52.73 -6.53 18.27
CA ALA A 54 51.29 -6.28 18.45
C ALA A 54 50.66 -7.29 19.43
N ASP A 55 51.06 -8.56 19.37
CA ASP A 55 50.61 -9.58 20.32
C ASP A 55 51.08 -9.26 21.75
N LEU A 56 52.36 -8.89 21.92
CA LEU A 56 52.90 -8.46 23.22
C LEU A 56 52.20 -7.20 23.76
N LYS A 57 51.87 -6.24 22.88
CA LYS A 57 51.12 -5.03 23.25
C LYS A 57 49.66 -5.34 23.66
N ASN A 58 49.11 -6.48 23.30
CA ASN A 58 47.77 -6.89 23.72
C ASN A 58 47.79 -7.79 24.97
N ASP A 59 48.95 -8.17 25.49
CA ASP A 59 49.09 -8.98 26.71
C ASP A 59 49.12 -8.10 27.98
N PRO A 60 48.08 -8.15 28.83
CA PRO A 60 48.01 -7.36 30.06
C PRO A 60 49.06 -7.79 31.11
N ALA A 61 49.43 -9.07 31.14
CA ALA A 61 50.39 -9.61 32.08
C ALA A 61 51.81 -9.11 31.76
N PHE A 62 52.13 -8.98 30.47
CA PHE A 62 53.39 -8.40 30.01
C PHE A 62 53.49 -6.90 30.32
N LYS A 63 52.41 -6.13 30.06
CA LYS A 63 52.36 -4.69 30.37
C LYS A 63 52.51 -4.37 31.85
N SER A 64 51.99 -5.21 32.73
CA SER A 64 52.01 -4.99 34.18
C SER A 64 53.40 -5.10 34.82
N GLN A 65 54.43 -5.49 34.06
CA GLN A 65 55.78 -5.74 34.59
C GLN A 65 56.61 -4.46 34.78
N ASP A 66 56.45 -3.44 33.93
CA ASP A 66 57.11 -2.13 34.04
C ASP A 66 56.29 -1.08 33.27
N GLU A 67 56.04 0.08 33.89
CA GLU A 67 55.30 1.20 33.31
C GLU A 67 55.93 1.74 32.00
N ARG A 68 57.22 1.50 31.75
CA ARG A 68 57.94 1.93 30.54
C ARG A 68 57.76 1.00 29.34
N ILE A 69 57.34 -0.25 29.54
CA ILE A 69 57.20 -1.25 28.48
C ILE A 69 56.22 -0.78 27.40
N GLU A 70 55.16 -0.07 27.78
CA GLU A 70 54.18 0.40 26.80
C GLU A 70 54.77 1.42 25.82
N ALA A 71 55.55 2.39 26.32
CA ALA A 71 56.24 3.36 25.48
C ALA A 71 57.34 2.71 24.62
N GLU A 72 58.05 1.72 25.14
CA GLU A 72 59.06 0.97 24.37
C GLU A 72 58.44 0.11 23.26
N LEU A 73 57.34 -0.59 23.55
CA LEU A 73 56.60 -1.36 22.54
C LEU A 73 56.06 -0.44 21.45
N ASP A 74 55.55 0.75 21.79
CA ASP A 74 55.12 1.74 20.81
C ASP A 74 56.25 2.16 19.88
N PHE A 75 57.44 2.42 20.44
CA PHE A 75 58.63 2.73 19.66
C PHE A 75 59.03 1.58 18.71
N TYR A 76 59.09 0.35 19.19
CA TYR A 76 59.43 -0.80 18.35
C TYR A 76 58.40 -1.08 17.27
N ILE A 77 57.11 -0.90 17.58
CA ILE A 77 56.02 -1.02 16.60
C ILE A 77 56.18 0.03 15.51
N GLU A 78 56.50 1.27 15.86
CA GLU A 78 56.73 2.35 14.90
C GLU A 78 57.94 2.06 14.00
N ASP A 79 59.04 1.58 14.55
CA ASP A 79 60.23 1.18 13.79
C ASP A 79 59.95 -0.01 12.85
N ALA A 80 59.35 -1.09 13.35
CA ALA A 80 58.97 -2.25 12.54
C ALA A 80 57.98 -1.87 11.42
N THR A 81 57.00 -0.99 11.72
CA THR A 81 56.07 -0.44 10.73
C THR A 81 56.82 0.36 9.65
N THR A 82 57.80 1.17 10.04
CA THR A 82 58.60 1.97 9.11
C THR A 82 59.45 1.08 8.21
N ARG A 83 60.09 0.04 8.77
CA ARG A 83 60.82 -0.98 8.00
C ARG A 83 59.91 -1.72 7.02
N LEU A 84 58.72 -2.14 7.45
CA LEU A 84 57.74 -2.79 6.59
C LEU A 84 57.27 -1.87 5.46
N ARG A 85 56.93 -0.62 5.77
CA ARG A 85 56.56 0.38 4.75
C ARG A 85 57.65 0.54 3.71
N ARG A 86 58.91 0.68 4.14
CA ARG A 86 60.07 0.79 3.23
C ARG A 86 60.23 -0.44 2.34
N ALA A 87 59.99 -1.64 2.89
CA ALA A 87 60.03 -2.88 2.12
C ALA A 87 58.92 -2.96 1.06
N LEU A 88 57.75 -2.36 1.32
CA LEU A 88 56.61 -2.34 0.40
C LEU A 88 56.57 -1.11 -0.52
N THR A 89 57.38 -0.09 -0.25
CA THR A 89 57.47 1.15 -1.04
C THR A 89 57.60 0.90 -2.56
N PRO A 90 58.41 -0.06 -3.07
CA PRO A 90 58.50 -0.32 -4.51
C PRO A 90 57.18 -0.70 -5.19
N LEU A 91 56.23 -1.28 -4.43
CA LEU A 91 54.89 -1.62 -4.90
C LEU A 91 53.88 -0.49 -4.72
N LEU A 92 53.95 0.20 -3.57
CA LEU A 92 52.93 1.13 -3.13
C LEU A 92 53.14 2.56 -3.64
N ASP A 93 54.38 2.94 -3.94
CA ASP A 93 54.75 4.27 -4.41
C ASP A 93 55.11 4.24 -5.91
N PRO A 94 54.22 4.73 -6.80
CA PRO A 94 54.48 4.83 -8.23
C PRO A 94 55.75 5.61 -8.56
N HIS A 95 56.17 6.58 -7.73
CA HIS A 95 57.35 7.41 -8.02
C HIS A 95 58.66 6.63 -8.03
N GLN A 96 58.71 5.49 -7.34
CA GLN A 96 59.90 4.65 -7.27
C GLN A 96 60.10 3.78 -8.50
N THR A 97 59.07 3.65 -9.35
CA THR A 97 59.09 2.81 -10.56
C THR A 97 59.58 1.37 -10.30
N GLY A 98 59.36 0.85 -9.09
CA GLY A 98 59.87 -0.45 -8.64
C GLY A 98 58.96 -1.64 -8.96
N ALA A 99 57.91 -1.43 -9.75
CA ALA A 99 56.91 -2.44 -10.09
C ALA A 99 56.36 -2.25 -11.50
N ASP A 100 56.01 -3.37 -12.13
CA ASP A 100 55.30 -3.45 -13.39
C ASP A 100 53.79 -3.55 -13.12
N TRP A 101 53.03 -2.75 -13.86
CA TRP A 101 51.57 -2.77 -13.81
C TRP A 101 51.06 -3.61 -14.98
N TYR A 102 50.28 -4.65 -14.72
CA TYR A 102 49.72 -5.53 -15.73
C TYR A 102 48.22 -5.33 -15.88
N TYR A 103 47.77 -5.30 -17.13
CA TYR A 103 46.37 -5.21 -17.52
C TYR A 103 46.10 -6.18 -18.67
N ARG A 104 45.10 -7.04 -18.53
CA ARG A 104 44.74 -8.07 -19.53
C ARG A 104 45.90 -8.98 -19.94
N GLY A 105 46.68 -9.44 -18.95
CA GLY A 105 47.84 -10.31 -19.16
C GLY A 105 49.11 -9.61 -19.67
N GLU A 106 49.03 -8.34 -20.04
CA GLU A 106 50.17 -7.61 -20.63
C GLU A 106 50.67 -6.50 -19.69
N PRO A 107 51.99 -6.24 -19.65
CA PRO A 107 52.53 -5.09 -18.94
C PRO A 107 52.06 -3.79 -19.61
N TRP A 108 51.60 -2.84 -18.81
CA TRP A 108 51.10 -1.56 -19.26
C TRP A 108 52.22 -0.75 -19.91
N SER A 109 52.05 -0.45 -21.19
CA SER A 109 53.09 0.16 -22.03
C SER A 109 52.67 1.49 -22.67
N ARG A 110 51.43 1.96 -22.45
CA ARG A 110 50.94 3.22 -23.06
C ARG A 110 51.65 4.46 -22.53
N TYR A 111 52.01 4.45 -21.25
CA TYR A 111 52.80 5.49 -20.59
C TYR A 111 53.42 4.95 -19.29
N PRO A 112 54.54 5.52 -18.81
CA PRO A 112 55.15 5.08 -17.55
C PRO A 112 54.23 5.36 -16.35
N ILE A 113 54.19 4.49 -15.35
CA ILE A 113 53.45 4.71 -14.10
C ILE A 113 54.42 5.21 -13.02
N ASP A 114 54.74 6.50 -13.08
CA ASP A 114 55.78 7.17 -12.26
C ASP A 114 55.23 8.20 -11.26
N SER A 115 53.90 8.24 -11.11
CA SER A 115 53.21 9.19 -10.23
C SER A 115 51.79 8.74 -9.93
N SER A 116 51.24 9.19 -8.79
CA SER A 116 49.85 8.95 -8.42
C SER A 116 48.86 9.46 -9.49
N GLY A 117 49.18 10.58 -10.15
CA GLY A 117 48.36 11.12 -11.24
C GLY A 117 48.27 10.18 -12.44
N ARG A 118 49.35 9.47 -12.78
CA ARG A 118 49.34 8.48 -13.86
C ARG A 118 48.65 7.19 -13.48
N VAL A 119 48.69 6.79 -12.21
CA VAL A 119 47.82 5.71 -11.71
C VAL A 119 46.35 6.08 -11.89
N MET A 120 45.95 7.29 -11.50
CA MET A 120 44.57 7.75 -11.71
C MET A 120 44.18 7.77 -13.19
N ARG A 121 45.08 8.21 -14.08
CA ARG A 121 44.86 8.16 -15.54
C ARG A 121 44.67 6.72 -16.04
N LEU A 122 45.46 5.77 -15.55
CA LEU A 122 45.33 4.35 -15.90
C LEU A 122 43.95 3.83 -15.50
N LEU A 123 43.50 4.14 -14.29
CA LEU A 123 42.18 3.76 -13.81
C LEU A 123 41.08 4.40 -14.65
N SER A 124 41.20 5.67 -15.01
CA SER A 124 40.25 6.36 -15.91
C SER A 124 40.18 5.70 -17.29
N ASP A 125 41.33 5.43 -17.93
CA ASP A 125 41.40 4.80 -19.25
C ASP A 125 40.71 3.41 -19.25
N ILE A 126 40.90 2.64 -18.17
CA ILE A 126 40.25 1.33 -18.00
C ILE A 126 38.75 1.50 -17.76
N CYS A 127 38.34 2.41 -16.88
CA CYS A 127 36.93 2.67 -16.60
C CYS A 127 36.18 3.16 -17.84
N GLU A 128 36.75 4.05 -18.65
CA GLU A 128 36.15 4.51 -19.91
C GLU A 128 35.99 3.37 -20.93
N ALA A 129 36.94 2.44 -20.98
CA ALA A 129 36.86 1.28 -21.85
C ALA A 129 35.84 0.23 -21.37
N VAL A 130 35.70 0.06 -20.05
CA VAL A 130 34.80 -0.93 -19.43
C VAL A 130 33.36 -0.41 -19.37
N PHE A 131 33.17 0.87 -19.10
CA PHE A 131 31.86 1.49 -18.94
C PHE A 131 31.63 2.62 -19.96
N PRO A 132 31.65 2.31 -21.27
CA PRO A 132 31.58 3.32 -22.33
C PRO A 132 30.22 4.04 -22.39
N GLN A 133 29.19 3.51 -21.74
CA GLN A 133 27.84 4.07 -21.70
C GLN A 133 27.50 4.72 -20.35
N THR A 134 28.46 5.02 -19.48
CA THR A 134 28.19 5.76 -18.25
C THR A 134 27.82 7.22 -18.56
N PRO A 135 26.59 7.66 -18.26
CA PRO A 135 26.21 9.06 -18.37
C PRO A 135 26.88 9.92 -17.29
N VAL A 136 27.01 11.22 -17.56
CA VAL A 136 27.61 12.18 -16.62
C VAL A 136 26.52 12.89 -15.82
N PHE A 137 26.59 12.78 -14.49
CA PHE A 137 25.71 13.50 -13.56
C PHE A 137 26.52 14.45 -12.68
N HIS A 138 26.23 15.75 -12.76
CA HIS A 138 26.91 16.80 -11.97
C HIS A 138 26.34 16.91 -10.56
N ASN A 139 26.33 15.81 -9.81
CA ASN A 139 25.87 15.76 -8.43
C ASN A 139 26.65 14.69 -7.64
N GLU A 140 27.86 15.04 -7.20
CA GLU A 140 28.75 14.11 -6.51
C GLU A 140 28.17 13.59 -5.20
N MET A 141 27.35 14.40 -4.51
CA MET A 141 26.72 14.03 -3.24
C MET A 141 25.69 12.90 -3.39
N LEU A 142 25.03 12.83 -4.54
CA LEU A 142 24.06 11.78 -4.85
C LEU A 142 24.69 10.66 -5.72
N ASN A 143 25.62 10.98 -6.61
CA ASN A 143 26.30 10.04 -7.50
C ASN A 143 27.40 9.23 -6.77
N VAL A 144 26.99 8.56 -5.70
CA VAL A 144 27.82 7.70 -4.84
C VAL A 144 27.08 6.41 -4.51
N ARG A 145 27.81 5.41 -3.99
CA ARG A 145 27.21 4.12 -3.60
C ARG A 145 26.27 4.23 -2.41
N HIS A 146 26.63 5.08 -1.44
CA HIS A 146 25.89 5.28 -0.21
C HIS A 146 25.72 6.79 0.05
N PRO A 147 24.70 7.43 -0.56
CA PRO A 147 24.40 8.83 -0.28
C PRO A 147 24.09 9.05 1.20
N SER A 148 24.32 10.26 1.70
CA SER A 148 23.96 10.61 3.07
C SER A 148 22.43 10.56 3.26
N GLY A 149 21.97 10.36 4.49
CA GLY A 149 20.52 10.34 4.79
C GLY A 149 19.80 11.64 4.38
N GLN A 150 20.51 12.78 4.35
CA GLN A 150 19.97 14.05 3.84
C GLN A 150 19.73 14.00 2.33
N GLN A 151 20.66 13.44 1.56
CA GLN A 151 20.54 13.28 0.11
C GLN A 151 19.45 12.27 -0.26
N VAL A 152 19.35 11.16 0.50
CA VAL A 152 18.26 10.18 0.34
C VAL A 152 16.89 10.85 0.51
N ARG A 153 16.66 11.57 1.63
CA ARG A 153 15.39 12.29 1.86
C ARG A 153 15.11 13.39 0.84
N ALA A 154 16.16 13.98 0.26
CA ALA A 154 16.01 14.96 -0.81
C ALA A 154 15.56 14.29 -2.12
N ALA A 155 16.19 13.16 -2.49
CA ALA A 155 15.76 12.35 -3.63
C ALA A 155 14.32 11.83 -3.45
N GLU A 156 13.95 11.38 -2.25
CA GLU A 156 12.57 10.94 -1.95
C GLU A 156 11.54 12.05 -2.23
N ARG A 157 11.81 13.28 -1.78
CA ARG A 157 10.94 14.44 -2.06
C ARG A 157 10.83 14.75 -3.54
N VAL A 158 11.92 14.68 -4.29
CA VAL A 158 11.91 14.86 -5.75
C VAL A 158 11.06 13.77 -6.41
N ILE A 159 11.19 12.52 -5.98
CA ILE A 159 10.39 11.41 -6.50
C ILE A 159 8.92 11.56 -6.11
N ASP A 160 8.59 11.96 -4.89
CA ASP A 160 7.19 12.19 -4.49
C ASP A 160 6.52 13.25 -5.38
N GLY A 161 7.22 14.35 -5.67
CA GLY A 161 6.74 15.37 -6.62
C GLY A 161 6.65 14.87 -8.07
N LEU A 162 7.52 13.93 -8.46
CA LEU A 162 7.49 13.27 -9.78
C LEU A 162 6.27 12.36 -9.96
N LEU A 163 5.86 11.68 -8.89
CA LEU A 163 4.73 10.76 -8.86
C LEU A 163 3.38 11.47 -8.75
N ALA A 164 3.37 12.79 -8.53
CA ALA A 164 2.16 13.58 -8.42
C ALA A 164 1.42 13.75 -9.77
N ASP A 165 0.10 13.84 -9.68
CA ASP A 165 -0.81 14.07 -10.80
C ASP A 165 -1.83 15.18 -10.47
N PRO A 166 -1.92 16.27 -11.26
CA PRO A 166 -1.05 16.61 -12.40
C PRO A 166 0.39 16.88 -11.95
N LEU A 167 1.34 16.74 -12.87
CA LEU A 167 2.77 16.96 -12.61
C LEU A 167 3.04 18.45 -12.30
N PRO A 168 3.44 18.81 -11.06
CA PRO A 168 3.62 20.21 -10.71
C PRO A 168 4.91 20.80 -11.31
N THR A 169 4.90 22.11 -11.57
CA THR A 169 6.11 22.88 -11.91
C THR A 169 7.18 22.70 -10.84
N ASP A 170 8.42 22.48 -11.28
CA ASP A 170 9.56 22.16 -10.42
C ASP A 170 9.28 21.02 -9.41
N LEU A 171 8.33 20.14 -9.72
CA LEU A 171 7.87 19.05 -8.84
C LEU A 171 7.40 19.53 -7.46
N GLY A 172 6.96 20.79 -7.35
CA GLY A 172 6.57 21.41 -6.07
C GLY A 172 7.74 21.74 -5.14
N ILE A 173 8.98 21.64 -5.62
CA ILE A 173 10.18 21.94 -4.84
C ILE A 173 10.38 23.46 -4.78
N THR A 174 10.65 23.97 -3.58
CA THR A 174 10.88 25.40 -3.34
C THR A 174 12.23 25.63 -2.65
N GLY A 175 12.83 26.80 -2.88
CA GLY A 175 14.16 27.13 -2.36
C GLY A 175 15.30 26.45 -3.13
N TYR A 176 16.52 26.53 -2.57
CA TYR A 176 17.77 26.09 -3.21
C TYR A 176 18.48 25.00 -2.39
N GLY A 177 17.70 24.05 -1.86
CA GLY A 177 18.20 22.94 -1.04
C GLY A 177 18.78 21.76 -1.86
N PRO A 178 19.16 20.66 -1.20
CA PRO A 178 19.67 19.45 -1.86
C PRO A 178 18.68 18.85 -2.88
N ASP A 179 17.38 18.91 -2.60
CA ASP A 179 16.29 18.48 -3.47
C ASP A 179 16.20 19.31 -4.74
N TRP A 180 16.34 20.64 -4.64
CA TRP A 180 16.45 21.51 -5.80
C TRP A 180 17.68 21.15 -6.64
N LEU A 181 18.85 20.95 -6.02
CA LEU A 181 20.07 20.58 -6.74
C LEU A 181 19.89 19.25 -7.47
N ILE A 182 19.29 18.25 -6.83
CA ILE A 182 18.97 16.94 -7.42
C ILE A 182 18.04 17.09 -8.63
N LEU A 183 16.93 17.83 -8.48
CA LEU A 183 16.00 18.10 -9.58
C LEU A 183 16.72 18.70 -10.79
N GLN A 184 17.53 19.73 -10.57
CA GLN A 184 18.23 20.42 -11.66
C GLN A 184 19.28 19.53 -12.32
N THR A 185 20.09 18.81 -11.55
CA THR A 185 21.28 18.10 -12.04
C THR A 185 21.02 16.68 -12.52
N ILE A 186 19.95 16.02 -12.04
CA ILE A 186 19.61 14.64 -12.39
C ILE A 186 18.45 14.57 -13.37
N LEU A 187 17.45 15.46 -13.26
CA LEU A 187 16.24 15.39 -14.09
C LEU A 187 16.19 16.47 -15.18
N LYS A 188 16.32 17.75 -14.83
CA LYS A 188 16.16 18.85 -15.79
C LYS A 188 17.34 19.00 -16.75
N SER A 189 18.57 19.19 -16.25
CA SER A 189 19.76 19.38 -17.10
C SER A 189 20.05 18.19 -18.01
N PRO A 190 19.88 16.93 -17.57
CA PRO A 190 19.99 15.76 -18.44
C PRO A 190 18.84 15.59 -19.45
N GLY A 191 17.73 16.33 -19.27
CA GLY A 191 16.59 16.33 -20.18
C GLY A 191 15.56 15.23 -19.93
N PHE A 192 15.56 14.59 -18.74
CA PHE A 192 14.48 13.68 -18.35
C PHE A 192 13.18 14.44 -18.08
N LEU A 193 13.27 15.60 -17.42
CA LEU A 193 12.14 16.46 -17.11
C LEU A 193 12.27 17.75 -17.92
N THR A 194 11.35 17.95 -18.85
CA THR A 194 11.30 19.12 -19.72
C THR A 194 10.08 19.98 -19.40
N GLU A 195 10.24 21.28 -19.57
CA GLU A 195 9.16 22.25 -19.42
C GLU A 195 9.07 23.06 -20.70
N THR A 196 7.95 22.99 -21.40
CA THR A 196 7.72 23.69 -22.68
C THR A 196 6.33 24.30 -22.64
N ASP A 197 6.24 25.61 -22.89
CA ASP A 197 4.98 26.38 -22.83
C ASP A 197 4.19 26.19 -21.53
N GLY A 198 4.90 26.05 -20.40
CA GLY A 198 4.32 25.82 -19.07
C GLY A 198 3.85 24.37 -18.82
N VAL A 199 4.02 23.47 -19.79
CA VAL A 199 3.72 22.04 -19.64
C VAL A 199 4.99 21.31 -19.20
N VAL A 200 4.93 20.72 -18.02
CA VAL A 200 5.98 19.84 -17.50
C VAL A 200 5.71 18.43 -17.97
N ALA A 201 6.68 17.82 -18.63
CA ALA A 201 6.59 16.46 -19.13
C ALA A 201 7.90 15.69 -18.93
N LEU A 202 7.78 14.38 -18.84
CA LEU A 202 8.94 13.51 -18.96
C LEU A 202 9.21 13.18 -20.41
N ALA A 203 10.49 13.18 -20.76
CA ALA A 203 10.96 12.88 -22.09
C ALA A 203 12.19 11.98 -22.03
N ARG A 204 12.31 11.11 -23.02
CA ARG A 204 13.54 10.37 -23.27
C ARG A 204 14.67 11.37 -23.59
N PRO A 205 15.80 11.33 -22.85
CA PRO A 205 16.94 12.21 -23.12
C PRO A 205 17.49 12.09 -24.54
N ARG A 206 18.06 13.18 -25.07
CA ARG A 206 18.71 13.20 -26.39
C ARG A 206 20.15 12.70 -26.36
N GLU A 207 20.84 12.86 -25.23
CA GLU A 207 22.22 12.41 -25.08
C GLU A 207 22.28 10.87 -25.12
N PRO A 208 23.14 10.26 -25.96
CA PRO A 208 23.12 8.82 -26.21
C PRO A 208 23.29 7.91 -24.99
N ARG A 209 24.11 8.28 -24.00
CA ARG A 209 24.34 7.44 -22.81
C ARG A 209 23.15 7.46 -21.86
N LEU A 210 22.57 8.64 -21.63
CA LEU A 210 21.34 8.82 -20.87
C LEU A 210 20.15 8.13 -21.54
N ALA A 211 20.05 8.25 -22.86
CA ALA A 211 19.08 7.55 -23.68
C ALA A 211 19.21 6.02 -23.55
N ALA A 212 20.43 5.48 -23.54
CA ALA A 212 20.66 4.05 -23.37
C ALA A 212 20.22 3.54 -21.99
N VAL A 213 20.36 4.35 -20.94
CA VAL A 213 19.84 4.04 -19.59
C VAL A 213 18.32 4.08 -19.56
N TRP A 214 17.71 5.11 -20.17
CA TRP A 214 16.25 5.20 -20.32
C TRP A 214 15.71 3.94 -21.00
N ASP A 215 16.28 3.57 -22.15
CA ASP A 215 15.82 2.43 -22.95
C ASP A 215 15.98 1.09 -22.22
N GLU A 216 16.98 0.95 -21.34
CA GLU A 216 17.15 -0.26 -20.53
C GLU A 216 16.05 -0.38 -19.47
N ILE A 217 15.72 0.72 -18.79
CA ILE A 217 14.62 0.75 -17.81
C ILE A 217 13.28 0.56 -18.52
N GLU A 218 13.09 1.17 -19.69
CA GLU A 218 11.91 0.98 -20.52
C GLU A 218 11.75 -0.50 -20.92
N ARG A 219 12.82 -1.15 -21.35
CA ARG A 219 12.80 -2.59 -21.69
C ARG A 219 12.45 -3.46 -20.48
N PHE A 220 12.91 -3.09 -19.28
CA PHE A 220 12.52 -3.74 -18.04
C PHE A 220 11.01 -3.59 -17.77
N ILE A 221 10.45 -2.39 -17.97
CA ILE A 221 8.99 -2.14 -17.86
C ILE A 221 8.22 -2.98 -18.89
N GLN A 222 8.68 -3.04 -20.15
CA GLN A 222 8.00 -3.83 -21.18
C GLN A 222 8.03 -5.34 -20.87
N ARG A 223 9.11 -5.86 -20.28
CA ARG A 223 9.14 -7.25 -19.76
C ARG A 223 8.15 -7.44 -18.61
N ALA A 224 8.03 -6.45 -17.73
CA ALA A 224 7.11 -6.45 -16.60
C ALA A 224 5.62 -6.44 -16.98
N LYS A 225 5.29 -6.17 -18.25
CA LYS A 225 3.93 -6.34 -18.81
C LYS A 225 3.52 -7.80 -19.00
N ASN A 226 4.49 -8.70 -19.20
CA ASN A 226 4.22 -10.12 -19.46
C ASN A 226 4.34 -10.96 -18.19
N GLU A 227 5.33 -10.68 -17.36
CA GLU A 227 5.60 -11.40 -16.11
C GLU A 227 6.27 -10.47 -15.09
N ALA A 228 6.11 -10.77 -13.80
CA ALA A 228 6.74 -9.97 -12.74
C ALA A 228 8.27 -9.97 -12.88
N GLN A 229 8.89 -8.79 -12.88
CA GLN A 229 10.34 -8.64 -13.01
C GLN A 229 10.98 -8.22 -11.68
N SER A 230 12.13 -8.82 -11.34
CA SER A 230 12.89 -8.46 -10.14
C SER A 230 13.66 -7.16 -10.34
N PHE A 231 13.59 -6.24 -9.36
CA PHE A 231 14.43 -5.04 -9.42
C PHE A 231 15.92 -5.36 -9.25
N ALA A 232 16.28 -6.54 -8.72
CA ALA A 232 17.68 -6.98 -8.64
C ALA A 232 18.30 -7.09 -10.03
N ASP A 233 17.58 -7.67 -10.99
CA ASP A 233 18.06 -7.84 -12.37
C ASP A 233 18.29 -6.49 -13.05
N LEU A 234 17.39 -5.53 -12.84
CA LEU A 234 17.55 -4.16 -13.35
C LEU A 234 18.76 -3.48 -12.73
N LEU A 235 18.88 -3.51 -11.40
CA LEU A 235 19.97 -2.85 -10.70
C LEU A 235 21.32 -3.47 -11.07
N ASP A 236 21.41 -4.78 -11.20
CA ASP A 236 22.64 -5.46 -11.60
C ASP A 236 23.02 -5.11 -13.03
N THR A 237 22.05 -5.01 -13.94
CA THR A 237 22.27 -4.56 -15.32
C THR A 237 22.80 -3.12 -15.36
N LEU A 238 22.14 -2.19 -14.68
CA LEU A 238 22.50 -0.76 -14.66
C LEU A 238 23.82 -0.46 -13.92
N GLN A 239 24.17 -1.28 -12.93
CA GLN A 239 25.46 -1.17 -12.24
C GLN A 239 26.59 -1.85 -13.02
N SER A 240 26.30 -2.81 -13.90
CA SER A 240 27.32 -3.54 -14.67
C SER A 240 27.75 -2.79 -15.93
N PRO A 241 28.88 -3.19 -16.55
CA PRO A 241 29.22 -2.77 -17.92
C PRO A 241 28.05 -2.99 -18.89
N PRO A 242 27.76 -2.04 -19.79
CA PRO A 242 28.55 -0.85 -20.11
C PRO A 242 28.19 0.41 -19.30
N TYR A 243 27.30 0.33 -18.31
CA TYR A 243 26.71 1.50 -17.64
C TYR A 243 27.43 1.94 -16.37
N GLY A 244 27.72 1.02 -15.44
CA GLY A 244 28.51 1.36 -14.23
C GLY A 244 27.85 2.35 -13.25
N LEU A 245 26.52 2.47 -13.24
CA LEU A 245 25.83 3.52 -12.48
C LEU A 245 25.96 3.34 -10.96
N ARG A 246 25.98 4.47 -10.25
CA ARG A 246 25.99 4.49 -8.78
C ARG A 246 24.57 4.35 -8.24
N ARG A 247 24.41 3.56 -7.17
CA ARG A 247 23.11 3.31 -6.54
C ARG A 247 22.34 4.57 -6.15
N GLY A 248 23.03 5.65 -5.78
CA GLY A 248 22.36 6.87 -5.33
C GLY A 248 21.50 7.56 -6.39
N VAL A 249 21.82 7.44 -7.69
CA VAL A 249 21.01 8.06 -8.75
C VAL A 249 19.88 7.17 -9.26
N LEU A 250 19.97 5.85 -9.07
CA LEU A 250 19.02 4.88 -9.61
C LEU A 250 17.56 5.11 -9.19
N PRO A 251 17.24 5.45 -7.92
CA PRO A 251 15.85 5.69 -7.51
C PRO A 251 15.13 6.72 -8.39
N LEU A 252 15.80 7.82 -8.75
CA LEU A 252 15.24 8.90 -9.56
C LEU A 252 15.06 8.49 -11.01
N LEU A 253 16.07 7.82 -11.58
CA LEU A 253 16.02 7.37 -12.98
C LEU A 253 14.89 6.36 -13.16
N ILE A 254 14.79 5.38 -12.26
CA ILE A 254 13.73 4.36 -12.31
C ILE A 254 12.36 5.02 -12.12
N ALA A 255 12.20 5.92 -11.14
CA ALA A 255 10.94 6.62 -10.92
C ALA A 255 10.51 7.46 -12.13
N ALA A 256 11.45 8.13 -12.80
CA ALA A 256 11.16 8.91 -14.00
C ALA A 256 10.63 8.02 -15.12
N VAL A 257 11.31 6.92 -15.45
CA VAL A 257 10.86 6.06 -16.55
C VAL A 257 9.56 5.32 -16.20
N ILE A 258 9.31 4.98 -14.92
CA ILE A 258 8.05 4.35 -14.50
C ILE A 258 6.86 5.32 -14.51
N ARG A 259 7.08 6.62 -14.30
CA ARG A 259 6.00 7.60 -14.11
C ARG A 259 4.90 7.55 -15.19
N PRO A 260 5.20 7.51 -16.50
CA PRO A 260 4.17 7.45 -17.54
C PRO A 260 3.23 6.24 -17.42
N HIS A 261 3.70 5.15 -16.80
CA HIS A 261 2.98 3.88 -16.66
C HIS A 261 2.27 3.73 -15.30
N LEU A 262 2.23 4.78 -14.45
CA LEU A 262 1.74 4.68 -13.06
C LEU A 262 0.30 4.18 -12.93
N ARG A 263 -0.56 4.45 -13.94
CA ARG A 263 -1.96 4.02 -13.96
C ARG A 263 -2.11 2.49 -13.94
N VAL A 264 -1.12 1.77 -14.47
CA VAL A 264 -1.10 0.31 -14.58
C VAL A 264 0.06 -0.34 -13.83
N THR A 265 0.86 0.45 -13.09
CA THR A 265 2.05 -0.06 -12.39
C THR A 265 1.73 -0.54 -10.98
N THR A 266 2.18 -1.76 -10.67
CA THR A 266 2.19 -2.33 -9.32
C THR A 266 3.62 -2.70 -8.91
N ILE A 267 4.12 -2.09 -7.84
CA ILE A 267 5.36 -2.52 -7.18
C ILE A 267 4.98 -3.44 -6.04
N ARG A 268 5.61 -4.63 -5.97
CA ARG A 268 5.43 -5.56 -4.85
C ARG A 268 6.66 -5.57 -3.95
N HIS A 269 6.43 -5.70 -2.65
CA HIS A 269 7.46 -6.01 -1.65
C HIS A 269 7.13 -7.34 -1.00
N LYS A 270 7.99 -8.35 -1.19
CA LYS A 270 7.78 -9.74 -0.70
C LYS A 270 6.40 -10.28 -1.08
N GLY A 271 6.00 -10.07 -2.34
CA GLY A 271 4.73 -10.52 -2.93
C GLY A 271 3.50 -9.66 -2.62
N LYS A 272 3.60 -8.64 -1.75
CA LYS A 272 2.49 -7.75 -1.41
C LYS A 272 2.57 -6.43 -2.19
N ALA A 273 1.46 -6.00 -2.79
CA ALA A 273 1.39 -4.71 -3.46
C ALA A 273 1.69 -3.56 -2.48
N VAL A 274 2.53 -2.63 -2.91
CA VAL A 274 2.90 -1.42 -2.17
C VAL A 274 2.00 -0.28 -2.65
N LEU A 275 1.15 0.23 -1.77
CA LEU A 275 0.20 1.28 -2.07
C LEU A 275 0.10 2.27 -0.88
N PRO A 276 0.35 3.57 -1.07
CA PRO A 276 0.85 4.20 -2.30
C PRO A 276 2.34 3.92 -2.56
N ILE A 277 2.75 3.95 -3.82
CA ILE A 277 4.16 4.09 -4.20
C ILE A 277 4.62 5.53 -3.88
N THR A 278 5.79 5.66 -3.24
CA THR A 278 6.39 6.92 -2.81
C THR A 278 7.88 6.96 -3.11
N GLY A 279 8.55 8.10 -2.95
CA GLY A 279 10.00 8.22 -3.03
C GLY A 279 10.72 7.24 -2.10
N ALA A 280 10.20 7.05 -0.87
CA ALA A 280 10.73 6.07 0.06
C ALA A 280 10.61 4.62 -0.46
N THR A 281 9.64 4.34 -1.33
CA THR A 281 9.52 3.03 -2.01
C THR A 281 10.68 2.83 -2.98
N PHE A 282 11.03 3.85 -3.76
CA PHE A 282 12.14 3.80 -4.74
C PHE A 282 13.53 3.75 -4.09
N THR A 283 13.73 4.43 -2.97
CA THR A 283 14.98 4.32 -2.21
C THR A 283 15.09 2.95 -1.51
N ALA A 284 13.98 2.42 -0.98
CA ALA A 284 13.93 1.10 -0.37
C ALA A 284 14.19 -0.03 -1.39
N LEU A 285 13.59 0.02 -2.58
CA LEU A 285 13.85 -0.99 -3.62
C LEU A 285 15.29 -0.95 -4.11
N CYS A 286 15.94 0.21 -4.16
CA CYS A 286 17.37 0.25 -4.53
C CYS A 286 18.29 -0.24 -3.41
N ARG A 287 17.82 -0.24 -2.16
CA ARG A 287 18.55 -0.77 -1.00
C ARG A 287 18.44 -2.29 -0.92
N GLU A 288 17.24 -2.85 -1.11
CA GLU A 288 16.93 -4.27 -1.00
C GLU A 288 16.24 -4.81 -2.27
N PRO A 289 16.88 -4.75 -3.45
CA PRO A 289 16.21 -4.96 -4.72
C PRO A 289 15.63 -6.37 -4.90
N GLU A 290 16.20 -7.39 -4.28
CA GLU A 290 15.68 -8.76 -4.32
C GLU A 290 14.32 -8.93 -3.63
N ALA A 291 13.97 -8.02 -2.72
CA ALA A 291 12.68 -8.05 -2.04
C ALA A 291 11.56 -7.39 -2.86
N PHE A 292 11.88 -6.73 -3.98
CA PHE A 292 10.93 -5.96 -4.77
C PHE A 292 10.80 -6.49 -6.20
N SER A 293 9.57 -6.47 -6.71
CA SER A 293 9.28 -6.77 -8.11
C SER A 293 8.35 -5.73 -8.73
N LEU A 294 8.45 -5.60 -10.05
CA LEU A 294 7.58 -4.77 -10.88
C LEU A 294 6.61 -5.66 -11.65
N GLU A 295 5.34 -5.31 -11.60
CA GLU A 295 4.28 -5.81 -12.48
C GLU A 295 3.61 -4.61 -13.15
N VAL A 296 3.38 -4.70 -14.45
CA VAL A 296 2.73 -3.65 -15.23
C VAL A 296 1.52 -4.28 -15.91
N GLY A 297 0.34 -3.70 -15.71
CA GLY A 297 -0.89 -4.13 -16.37
C GLY A 297 -0.87 -3.85 -17.88
N PRO A 298 -1.83 -4.41 -18.63
CA PRO A 298 -1.97 -4.13 -20.04
C PRO A 298 -2.30 -2.64 -20.28
N GLU A 299 -1.78 -2.08 -21.37
CA GLU A 299 -2.11 -0.72 -21.84
C GLU A 299 -2.90 -0.86 -23.15
N ASP A 300 -4.11 -1.42 -23.05
CA ASP A 300 -4.99 -1.68 -24.18
C ASP A 300 -6.31 -0.89 -24.08
N ALA A 301 -7.16 -1.05 -25.10
CA ALA A 301 -8.44 -0.34 -25.17
C ALA A 301 -9.40 -0.72 -24.03
N LEU A 302 -9.33 -1.95 -23.49
CA LEU A 302 -10.16 -2.38 -22.37
C LEU A 302 -9.73 -1.67 -21.09
N GLN A 303 -8.43 -1.66 -20.81
CA GLN A 303 -7.87 -1.00 -19.65
C GLN A 303 -8.21 0.49 -19.66
N GLN A 304 -8.07 1.15 -20.81
CA GLN A 304 -8.39 2.57 -20.94
C GLN A 304 -9.89 2.85 -20.74
N ALA A 305 -10.77 2.06 -21.37
CA ALA A 305 -12.22 2.21 -21.18
C ALA A 305 -12.65 1.99 -19.71
N MET A 306 -12.07 0.99 -19.04
CA MET A 306 -12.30 0.75 -17.62
C MET A 306 -11.79 1.90 -16.75
N TRP A 307 -10.61 2.43 -17.06
CA TRP A 307 -10.04 3.57 -16.35
C TRP A 307 -10.98 4.78 -16.44
N ASP A 308 -11.34 5.17 -17.66
CA ASP A 308 -12.18 6.34 -17.91
C ASP A 308 -13.57 6.19 -17.26
N LEU A 309 -14.15 4.99 -17.32
CA LEU A 309 -15.42 4.66 -16.67
C LEU A 309 -15.36 4.83 -15.15
N LEU A 310 -14.36 4.21 -14.51
CA LEU A 310 -14.23 4.23 -13.05
C LEU A 310 -13.85 5.63 -12.56
N GLU A 311 -13.01 6.36 -13.30
CA GLU A 311 -12.64 7.73 -13.01
C GLU A 311 -13.89 8.64 -13.10
N ALA A 312 -14.67 8.55 -14.17
CA ALA A 312 -15.91 9.31 -14.32
C ALA A 312 -16.89 9.05 -13.15
N LYS A 313 -17.07 7.79 -12.75
CA LYS A 313 -18.02 7.43 -11.68
C LYS A 313 -17.53 7.79 -10.28
N PHE A 314 -16.33 7.39 -9.90
CA PHE A 314 -15.88 7.51 -8.51
C PHE A 314 -15.11 8.79 -8.20
N VAL A 315 -14.52 9.41 -9.22
CA VAL A 315 -13.64 10.59 -9.09
C VAL A 315 -14.31 11.85 -9.65
N GLY A 316 -15.06 11.72 -10.74
CA GLY A 316 -15.83 12.80 -11.35
C GLY A 316 -16.81 13.44 -10.36
N THR A 317 -16.89 14.76 -10.38
CA THR A 317 -17.83 15.55 -9.56
C THR A 317 -19.06 16.02 -10.32
N ASP A 318 -19.10 15.75 -11.63
CA ASP A 318 -20.20 16.16 -12.48
C ASP A 318 -21.41 15.24 -12.25
N SER A 319 -22.46 15.79 -11.64
CA SER A 319 -23.70 15.07 -11.38
C SER A 319 -24.43 14.66 -12.65
N ASP A 320 -24.24 15.39 -13.76
CA ASP A 320 -24.93 15.11 -15.03
C ASP A 320 -24.36 13.85 -15.70
N THR A 321 -23.12 13.47 -15.36
CA THR A 321 -22.49 12.20 -15.77
C THR A 321 -22.65 11.08 -14.71
N GLY A 322 -23.32 11.38 -13.60
CA GLY A 322 -23.52 10.46 -12.48
C GLY A 322 -22.27 10.20 -11.64
N GLY A 323 -21.36 11.18 -11.55
CA GLY A 323 -20.16 11.10 -10.70
C GLY A 323 -20.46 11.33 -9.22
N TYR A 324 -19.84 10.53 -8.34
CA TYR A 324 -20.05 10.63 -6.88
C TYR A 324 -19.06 11.57 -6.16
N GLY A 325 -17.97 11.99 -6.81
CA GLY A 325 -16.98 12.90 -6.22
C GLY A 325 -16.34 12.38 -4.92
N LEU A 326 -15.96 11.10 -4.85
CA LEU A 326 -15.57 10.44 -3.60
C LEU A 326 -14.08 10.48 -3.29
N VAL A 327 -13.29 11.08 -4.18
CA VAL A 327 -11.84 11.22 -4.04
C VAL A 327 -11.49 12.68 -3.80
N ARG A 328 -10.71 12.95 -2.75
CA ARG A 328 -10.27 14.30 -2.42
C ARG A 328 -9.15 14.75 -3.36
N VAL A 329 -9.01 16.06 -3.56
CA VAL A 329 -8.00 16.62 -4.47
C VAL A 329 -6.59 16.22 -4.04
N GLU A 330 -6.31 16.20 -2.73
CA GLU A 330 -4.99 15.83 -2.21
C GLU A 330 -4.66 14.35 -2.47
N GLU A 331 -5.67 13.49 -2.59
CA GLU A 331 -5.49 12.07 -2.87
C GLU A 331 -5.17 11.80 -4.34
N LYS A 332 -5.56 12.70 -5.24
CA LYS A 332 -5.19 12.66 -6.65
C LYS A 332 -3.71 12.94 -6.87
N LEU A 333 -3.06 13.61 -5.91
CA LEU A 333 -1.62 13.86 -5.92
C LEU A 333 -0.78 12.59 -5.69
N TYR A 334 -1.41 11.45 -5.41
CA TYR A 334 -0.73 10.17 -5.17
C TYR A 334 -1.15 9.12 -6.21
N GLN A 335 -0.48 7.97 -6.18
CA GLN A 335 -0.61 6.88 -7.16
C GLN A 335 -2.06 6.59 -7.61
N PRO A 336 -2.34 6.57 -8.93
CA PRO A 336 -3.70 6.50 -9.45
C PRO A 336 -4.56 5.32 -8.98
N LEU A 337 -4.00 4.10 -8.98
CA LEU A 337 -4.69 2.90 -8.53
C LEU A 337 -5.20 2.98 -7.07
N ARG A 338 -4.49 3.73 -6.23
CA ARG A 338 -4.83 3.88 -4.82
C ARG A 338 -6.06 4.75 -4.63
N TYR A 339 -6.13 5.91 -5.26
CA TYR A 339 -7.29 6.78 -5.07
C TYR A 339 -8.55 6.15 -5.68
N LEU A 340 -8.42 5.44 -6.80
CA LEU A 340 -9.55 4.82 -7.48
C LEU A 340 -10.19 3.71 -6.63
N SER A 341 -9.36 2.81 -6.09
CA SER A 341 -9.82 1.75 -5.16
C SER A 341 -10.44 2.32 -3.87
N LEU A 342 -9.92 3.44 -3.36
CA LEU A 342 -10.52 4.14 -2.22
C LEU A 342 -11.87 4.79 -2.57
N GLY A 343 -12.02 5.38 -3.76
CA GLY A 343 -13.28 5.92 -4.24
C GLY A 343 -14.39 4.87 -4.30
N MET A 344 -14.08 3.71 -4.89
CA MET A 344 -15.00 2.56 -4.93
C MET A 344 -15.38 2.06 -3.53
N LEU A 345 -14.40 1.96 -2.63
CA LEU A 345 -14.65 1.56 -1.25
C LEU A 345 -15.57 2.55 -0.53
N ARG A 346 -15.34 3.86 -0.71
CA ARG A 346 -16.15 4.91 -0.08
C ARG A 346 -17.58 4.90 -0.57
N TRP A 347 -17.80 4.67 -1.87
CA TRP A 347 -19.13 4.48 -2.42
C TRP A 347 -19.85 3.33 -1.71
N LEU A 348 -19.21 2.17 -1.63
CA LEU A 348 -19.78 0.99 -0.95
C LEU A 348 -20.05 1.28 0.53
N GLN A 349 -19.16 2.00 1.22
CA GLN A 349 -19.30 2.37 2.64
C GLN A 349 -20.40 3.42 2.90
N ALA A 350 -20.75 4.24 1.92
CA ALA A 350 -21.85 5.20 2.01
C ALA A 350 -23.22 4.51 2.03
N LEU A 351 -23.31 3.28 1.52
CA LEU A 351 -24.53 2.48 1.53
C LEU A 351 -24.92 2.03 2.95
N PRO A 352 -26.23 1.84 3.23
CA PRO A 352 -26.68 1.21 4.47
C PRO A 352 -25.96 -0.11 4.71
N ARG A 353 -25.69 -0.43 5.98
CA ARG A 353 -25.02 -1.70 6.33
C ARG A 353 -25.79 -2.90 5.81
N PHE A 354 -27.12 -2.83 5.80
CA PHE A 354 -27.96 -3.85 5.18
C PHE A 354 -27.58 -4.15 3.72
N ALA A 355 -27.41 -3.12 2.88
CA ALA A 355 -27.02 -3.29 1.49
C ALA A 355 -25.61 -3.89 1.32
N ARG A 356 -24.71 -3.64 2.29
CA ARG A 356 -23.35 -4.18 2.30
C ARG A 356 -23.28 -5.64 2.73
N ASP A 357 -24.18 -6.08 3.60
CA ASP A 357 -24.12 -7.40 4.24
C ASP A 357 -25.14 -8.41 3.67
N THR A 358 -26.24 -7.95 3.05
CA THR A 358 -27.35 -8.81 2.60
C THR A 358 -26.92 -9.79 1.51
N GLN A 359 -27.47 -10.99 1.56
CA GLN A 359 -27.38 -12.03 0.54
C GLN A 359 -28.60 -12.02 -0.41
N THR A 360 -29.56 -11.11 -0.23
CA THR A 360 -30.77 -11.05 -1.08
C THR A 360 -30.56 -10.41 -2.45
N VAL A 361 -29.34 -9.91 -2.71
CA VAL A 361 -28.90 -9.41 -4.01
C VAL A 361 -28.33 -10.54 -4.88
N SER A 362 -28.22 -10.28 -6.18
CA SER A 362 -27.66 -11.15 -7.21
C SER A 362 -26.23 -11.60 -6.88
N GLU A 363 -25.83 -12.75 -7.43
CA GLU A 363 -24.48 -13.27 -7.23
C GLU A 363 -23.43 -12.29 -7.77
N ASP A 364 -23.69 -11.69 -8.94
CA ASP A 364 -22.82 -10.66 -9.53
C ASP A 364 -22.62 -9.48 -8.57
N ALA A 365 -23.68 -8.98 -7.92
CA ALA A 365 -23.59 -7.88 -6.96
C ALA A 365 -22.80 -8.28 -5.70
N ARG A 366 -22.91 -9.53 -5.23
CA ARG A 366 -22.08 -10.04 -4.13
C ARG A 366 -20.61 -10.10 -4.52
N GLN A 367 -20.32 -10.61 -5.72
CA GLN A 367 -18.98 -10.67 -6.27
C GLN A 367 -18.41 -9.25 -6.42
N PHE A 368 -19.18 -8.29 -6.92
CA PHE A 368 -18.77 -6.90 -7.04
C PHE A 368 -18.35 -6.30 -5.69
N ARG A 369 -19.12 -6.49 -4.62
CA ARG A 369 -18.73 -6.06 -3.26
C ARG A 369 -17.41 -6.68 -2.82
N ALA A 370 -17.21 -7.97 -3.07
CA ALA A 370 -15.99 -8.68 -2.72
C ALA A 370 -14.78 -8.16 -3.52
N LEU A 371 -14.95 -7.85 -4.80
CA LEU A 371 -13.94 -7.22 -5.65
C LEU A 371 -13.54 -5.85 -5.11
N ILE A 372 -14.49 -4.97 -4.77
CA ILE A 372 -14.19 -3.66 -4.17
C ILE A 372 -13.32 -3.82 -2.92
N ALA A 373 -13.65 -4.75 -2.02
CA ALA A 373 -12.86 -5.00 -0.82
C ALA A 373 -11.45 -5.55 -1.12
N ARG A 374 -11.28 -6.31 -2.20
CA ARG A 374 -9.96 -6.80 -2.65
C ARG A 374 -9.13 -5.71 -3.31
N ALA A 375 -9.76 -4.81 -4.08
CA ALA A 375 -9.09 -3.72 -4.79
C ALA A 375 -8.32 -2.77 -3.85
N VAL A 376 -8.77 -2.63 -2.61
CA VAL A 376 -8.08 -1.82 -1.58
C VAL A 376 -6.68 -2.36 -1.26
N ARG A 377 -6.48 -3.67 -1.40
CA ARG A 377 -5.22 -4.37 -1.12
C ARG A 377 -4.39 -4.58 -2.38
N ASP A 378 -5.04 -4.98 -3.47
CA ASP A 378 -4.40 -5.26 -4.75
C ASP A 378 -5.34 -4.82 -5.90
N PRO A 379 -5.27 -3.55 -6.33
CA PRO A 379 -6.21 -2.95 -7.26
C PRO A 379 -5.99 -3.45 -8.69
N SER A 380 -4.75 -3.56 -9.15
CA SER A 380 -4.43 -3.88 -10.55
C SER A 380 -5.18 -5.12 -11.08
N PRO A 381 -5.06 -6.32 -10.47
CA PRO A 381 -5.76 -7.51 -10.96
C PRO A 381 -7.29 -7.34 -10.89
N VAL A 382 -7.79 -6.67 -9.84
CA VAL A 382 -9.23 -6.46 -9.67
C VAL A 382 -9.80 -5.55 -10.75
N LEU A 383 -9.14 -4.42 -11.01
CA LEU A 383 -9.65 -3.38 -11.89
C LEU A 383 -9.51 -3.76 -13.36
N PHE A 384 -8.49 -4.54 -13.72
CA PHE A 384 -8.15 -4.82 -15.12
C PHE A 384 -8.46 -6.26 -15.56
N ASP A 385 -8.60 -7.21 -14.63
CA ASP A 385 -8.94 -8.60 -14.98
C ASP A 385 -10.31 -9.00 -14.42
N ASP A 386 -10.48 -8.94 -13.09
CA ASP A 386 -11.66 -9.54 -12.45
C ASP A 386 -12.94 -8.73 -12.64
N LEU A 387 -12.88 -7.41 -12.49
CA LEU A 387 -14.03 -6.53 -12.64
C LEU A 387 -14.51 -6.50 -14.10
N PRO A 388 -13.64 -6.35 -15.12
CA PRO A 388 -14.07 -6.44 -16.51
C PRO A 388 -14.70 -7.80 -16.83
N CYS A 389 -14.14 -8.90 -16.30
CA CYS A 389 -14.72 -10.22 -16.46
C CYS A 389 -16.13 -10.32 -15.85
N LEU A 390 -16.36 -9.70 -14.69
CA LEU A 390 -17.68 -9.64 -14.05
C LEU A 390 -18.68 -8.80 -14.86
N LEU A 391 -18.24 -7.66 -15.41
CA LEU A 391 -19.12 -6.76 -16.17
C LEU A 391 -19.49 -7.31 -17.56
N LEU A 392 -18.58 -8.05 -18.20
CA LEU A 392 -18.74 -8.55 -19.57
C LEU A 392 -19.16 -10.03 -19.65
N GLY A 393 -19.04 -10.79 -18.56
CA GLY A 393 -19.50 -12.19 -18.47
C GLY A 393 -18.69 -13.23 -19.27
N VAL A 394 -17.61 -12.83 -19.93
CA VAL A 394 -16.70 -13.69 -20.73
C VAL A 394 -15.27 -13.17 -20.56
N SER A 395 -14.24 -13.99 -20.87
CA SER A 395 -12.86 -13.52 -21.05
C SER A 395 -12.84 -12.39 -22.08
N ALA A 396 -12.90 -11.15 -21.59
CA ALA A 396 -13.04 -9.96 -22.38
C ALA A 396 -11.91 -9.88 -23.42
N ARG A 397 -12.27 -9.76 -24.70
CA ARG A 397 -11.28 -9.50 -25.75
C ARG A 397 -11.14 -7.99 -25.92
N PRO A 398 -9.92 -7.42 -25.86
CA PRO A 398 -9.70 -5.97 -25.95
C PRO A 398 -10.28 -5.33 -27.24
N GLU A 399 -10.38 -6.11 -28.32
CA GLU A 399 -10.79 -5.64 -29.65
C GLU A 399 -12.30 -5.46 -29.83
N GLN A 400 -13.13 -5.87 -28.87
CA GLN A 400 -14.60 -5.84 -28.96
C GLN A 400 -15.27 -5.13 -27.77
N VAL A 401 -14.51 -4.27 -27.09
CA VAL A 401 -15.02 -3.57 -25.91
C VAL A 401 -16.01 -2.50 -26.34
N ASP A 402 -17.23 -2.62 -25.83
CA ASP A 402 -18.31 -1.64 -25.98
C ASP A 402 -18.42 -0.87 -24.64
N PRO A 403 -17.93 0.39 -24.58
CA PRO A 403 -17.93 1.18 -23.36
C PRO A 403 -19.33 1.37 -22.77
N ASP A 404 -20.36 1.45 -23.62
CA ASP A 404 -21.74 1.63 -23.17
C ASP A 404 -22.25 0.39 -22.43
N ARG A 405 -21.83 -0.81 -22.86
CA ARG A 405 -22.15 -2.06 -22.13
C ARG A 405 -21.47 -2.13 -20.79
N LEU A 406 -20.21 -1.71 -20.69
CA LEU A 406 -19.48 -1.65 -19.42
C LEU A 406 -20.18 -0.71 -18.44
N LEU A 407 -20.57 0.48 -18.92
CA LEU A 407 -21.31 1.45 -18.13
C LEU A 407 -22.65 0.88 -17.64
N GLN A 408 -23.47 0.33 -18.55
CA GLN A 408 -24.76 -0.26 -18.21
C GLN A 408 -24.64 -1.41 -17.20
N ALA A 409 -23.63 -2.27 -17.37
CA ALA A 409 -23.38 -3.38 -16.45
C ALA A 409 -22.97 -2.86 -15.06
N LEU A 410 -22.11 -1.85 -15.00
CA LEU A 410 -21.68 -1.24 -13.74
C LEU A 410 -22.85 -0.55 -13.02
N GLU A 411 -23.63 0.25 -13.75
CA GLU A 411 -24.81 0.94 -13.22
C GLU A 411 -25.88 -0.03 -12.73
N ARG A 412 -26.08 -1.16 -13.43
CA ARG A 412 -26.97 -2.24 -12.98
C ARG A 412 -26.57 -2.76 -11.61
N LEU A 413 -25.29 -3.09 -11.42
CA LEU A 413 -24.78 -3.62 -10.14
C LEU A 413 -24.80 -2.58 -9.03
N MET A 414 -24.44 -1.33 -9.33
CA MET A 414 -24.49 -0.22 -8.38
C MET A 414 -25.94 0.07 -7.95
N GLY A 415 -26.86 0.19 -8.92
CA GLY A 415 -28.28 0.43 -8.68
C GLY A 415 -28.95 -0.68 -7.88
N GLU A 416 -28.58 -1.95 -8.10
CA GLU A 416 -29.07 -3.07 -7.28
C GLU A 416 -28.68 -2.90 -5.80
N LEU A 417 -27.43 -2.53 -5.52
CA LEU A 417 -26.94 -2.33 -4.16
C LEU A 417 -27.55 -1.07 -3.51
N GLU A 418 -27.75 0.01 -4.27
CA GLU A 418 -28.38 1.24 -3.78
C GLU A 418 -29.86 1.05 -3.46
N THR A 419 -30.58 0.26 -4.26
CA THR A 419 -32.01 -0.03 -4.06
C THR A 419 -32.29 -1.15 -3.08
N ALA A 420 -31.28 -1.94 -2.68
CA ALA A 420 -31.42 -3.07 -1.76
C ALA A 420 -32.12 -2.70 -0.43
N TYR A 421 -31.81 -1.52 0.13
CA TYR A 421 -32.47 -1.05 1.35
C TYR A 421 -33.93 -0.68 1.13
N GLN A 422 -34.27 -0.06 -0.01
CA GLN A 422 -35.66 0.23 -0.35
C GLN A 422 -36.47 -1.05 -0.56
N HIS A 423 -35.84 -2.08 -1.15
CA HIS A 423 -36.45 -3.40 -1.31
C HIS A 423 -36.72 -4.06 0.05
N LEU A 424 -35.80 -3.95 1.02
CA LEU A 424 -36.07 -4.38 2.40
C LEU A 424 -37.31 -3.69 2.97
N LEU A 425 -37.41 -2.36 2.88
CA LEU A 425 -38.56 -1.63 3.42
C LEU A 425 -39.88 -2.09 2.77
N ARG A 426 -39.90 -2.27 1.44
CA ARG A 426 -41.08 -2.82 0.74
C ARG A 426 -41.44 -4.22 1.23
N ARG A 427 -40.46 -5.10 1.44
CA ARG A 427 -40.70 -6.45 2.00
C ARG A 427 -41.29 -6.39 3.40
N LEU A 428 -40.88 -5.41 4.22
CA LEU A 428 -41.44 -5.19 5.55
C LEU A 428 -42.88 -4.66 5.46
N ASP A 429 -43.18 -3.77 4.52
CA ASP A 429 -44.54 -3.29 4.25
C ASP A 429 -45.47 -4.44 3.85
N THR A 430 -45.08 -5.26 2.87
CA THR A 430 -45.86 -6.45 2.49
C THR A 430 -46.06 -7.39 3.67
N PHE A 431 -45.02 -7.63 4.45
CA PHE A 431 -45.12 -8.48 5.64
C PHE A 431 -46.08 -7.91 6.70
N ALA A 432 -46.05 -6.60 6.96
CA ALA A 432 -46.97 -5.98 7.90
C ALA A 432 -48.42 -5.96 7.39
N VAL A 433 -48.65 -5.70 6.10
CA VAL A 433 -50.00 -5.80 5.51
C VAL A 433 -50.54 -7.22 5.68
N ASP A 434 -49.75 -8.25 5.36
CA ASP A 434 -50.13 -9.65 5.53
C ASP A 434 -50.36 -10.05 6.99
N LEU A 435 -49.61 -9.46 7.93
CA LEU A 435 -49.69 -9.78 9.34
C LEU A 435 -50.87 -9.07 10.02
N PHE A 436 -51.07 -7.78 9.76
CA PHE A 436 -52.01 -6.93 10.49
C PHE A 436 -53.34 -6.72 9.78
N ALA A 437 -53.37 -6.72 8.44
CA ALA A 437 -54.51 -6.26 7.65
C ALA A 437 -54.87 -7.17 6.45
N ARG A 438 -54.61 -8.49 6.55
CA ARG A 438 -54.78 -9.46 5.44
C ARG A 438 -56.13 -9.41 4.72
N ASN A 439 -57.23 -9.16 5.44
CA ASN A 439 -58.59 -9.12 4.88
C ASN A 439 -59.21 -7.71 4.92
N ALA A 440 -58.39 -6.66 5.06
CA ALA A 440 -58.89 -5.29 5.16
C ALA A 440 -59.51 -4.82 3.83
N THR A 441 -60.64 -4.12 3.92
CA THR A 441 -61.29 -3.47 2.78
C THR A 441 -61.51 -1.98 3.12
N PRO A 442 -60.92 -1.03 2.37
CA PRO A 442 -59.99 -1.20 1.25
C PRO A 442 -58.61 -1.77 1.68
N PRO A 443 -57.82 -2.35 0.74
CA PRO A 443 -56.50 -2.90 1.05
C PRO A 443 -55.52 -1.81 1.48
N CYS A 444 -54.69 -2.11 2.47
CA CYS A 444 -53.65 -1.20 2.96
C CYS A 444 -52.45 -1.17 2.00
N VAL A 445 -51.85 0.01 1.82
CA VAL A 445 -50.73 0.23 0.89
C VAL A 445 -49.36 0.07 1.56
N ASP A 446 -49.26 0.34 2.86
CA ASP A 446 -48.01 0.28 3.64
C ASP A 446 -48.21 -0.33 5.03
N GLY A 447 -47.09 -0.64 5.71
CA GLY A 447 -47.11 -1.25 7.03
C GLY A 447 -47.69 -0.36 8.12
N ARG A 448 -47.57 0.98 7.99
CA ARG A 448 -48.15 1.94 8.93
C ARG A 448 -49.67 1.91 8.88
N SER A 449 -50.25 1.97 7.68
CA SER A 449 -51.69 1.90 7.46
C SER A 449 -52.26 0.57 7.93
N ALA A 450 -51.53 -0.53 7.68
CA ALA A 450 -51.91 -1.86 8.18
C ALA A 450 -51.95 -1.90 9.72
N LEU A 451 -50.97 -1.28 10.38
CA LEU A 451 -50.89 -1.25 11.84
C LEU A 451 -52.00 -0.38 12.47
N VAL A 452 -52.27 0.81 11.92
CA VAL A 452 -53.38 1.69 12.37
C VAL A 452 -54.73 1.01 12.15
N ARG A 453 -54.89 0.28 11.04
CA ARG A 453 -56.11 -0.47 10.79
C ARG A 453 -56.28 -1.59 11.81
N TRP A 454 -55.22 -2.33 12.09
CA TRP A 454 -55.24 -3.36 13.12
C TRP A 454 -55.56 -2.79 14.50
N GLU A 455 -55.00 -1.65 14.88
CA GLU A 455 -55.37 -0.95 16.12
C GLU A 455 -56.87 -0.63 16.15
N THR A 456 -57.42 -0.07 15.07
CA THR A 456 -58.86 0.25 14.98
C THR A 456 -59.73 -1.00 15.13
N ASP A 457 -59.40 -2.08 14.40
CA ASP A 457 -60.16 -3.34 14.45
C ASP A 457 -60.04 -4.02 15.83
N LEU A 458 -58.87 -3.90 16.47
CA LEU A 458 -58.61 -4.45 17.80
C LEU A 458 -59.30 -3.64 18.89
N GLN A 459 -59.36 -2.31 18.76
CA GLN A 459 -60.10 -1.41 19.65
C GLN A 459 -61.61 -1.65 19.57
N ALA A 460 -62.15 -1.92 18.37
CA ALA A 460 -63.56 -2.25 18.19
C ALA A 460 -63.97 -3.57 18.88
N ARG A 461 -63.02 -4.49 19.08
CA ARG A 461 -63.24 -5.81 19.70
C ARG A 461 -62.85 -5.87 21.17
N SER A 462 -62.18 -4.84 21.68
CA SER A 462 -61.65 -4.79 23.03
C SER A 462 -62.59 -4.02 23.97
N PRO A 463 -62.79 -4.49 25.21
CA PRO A 463 -63.55 -3.77 26.22
C PRO A 463 -62.81 -2.52 26.78
N ARG A 464 -61.52 -2.30 26.46
CA ARG A 464 -60.72 -1.18 26.97
C ARG A 464 -59.86 -0.50 25.89
N PRO A 465 -59.58 0.81 26.03
CA PRO A 465 -58.72 1.54 25.11
C PRO A 465 -57.24 1.12 25.20
N LEU A 466 -56.61 0.86 24.05
CA LEU A 466 -55.18 0.52 23.95
C LEU A 466 -54.27 1.63 24.54
N ALA A 467 -54.73 2.88 24.51
CA ALA A 467 -54.03 4.04 25.07
C ALA A 467 -53.76 3.91 26.58
N GLU A 468 -54.67 3.27 27.32
CA GLU A 468 -54.59 3.09 28.78
C GLU A 468 -53.87 1.79 29.18
N PHE A 469 -53.64 0.88 28.24
CA PHE A 469 -53.03 -0.42 28.50
C PHE A 469 -51.50 -0.36 28.40
N ARG A 470 -50.80 -1.00 29.35
CA ARG A 470 -49.35 -1.18 29.35
C ARG A 470 -49.03 -2.66 29.49
N PHE A 471 -48.22 -3.19 28.57
CA PHE A 471 -47.90 -4.61 28.48
C PHE A 471 -46.65 -4.94 29.29
N SER A 472 -46.64 -6.14 29.88
CA SER A 472 -45.47 -6.66 30.60
C SER A 472 -44.35 -7.13 29.66
N ASP A 473 -44.68 -7.71 28.51
CA ASP A 473 -43.68 -8.10 27.52
C ASP A 473 -43.13 -6.84 26.83
N PRO A 474 -41.80 -6.58 26.91
CA PRO A 474 -41.20 -5.40 26.29
C PRO A 474 -41.45 -5.30 24.78
N ARG A 475 -41.65 -6.42 24.08
CA ARG A 475 -41.95 -6.46 22.64
C ARG A 475 -43.38 -6.00 22.35
N ALA A 476 -44.34 -6.48 23.14
CA ALA A 476 -45.74 -6.08 23.05
C ALA A 476 -45.89 -4.59 23.40
N GLU A 477 -45.23 -4.15 24.47
CA GLU A 477 -45.19 -2.73 24.86
C GLU A 477 -44.47 -1.88 23.81
N GLY A 478 -43.41 -2.41 23.20
CA GLY A 478 -42.72 -1.80 22.07
C GLY A 478 -43.65 -1.52 20.90
N LEU A 479 -44.43 -2.52 20.47
CA LEU A 479 -45.43 -2.40 19.42
C LEU A 479 -46.54 -1.39 19.77
N ALA A 480 -47.11 -1.50 20.98
CA ALA A 480 -48.16 -0.60 21.45
C ALA A 480 -47.68 0.85 21.62
N SER A 481 -46.41 1.05 22.01
CA SER A 481 -45.83 2.39 22.13
C SER A 481 -45.72 3.12 20.80
N VAL A 482 -45.49 2.38 19.70
CA VAL A 482 -45.43 2.95 18.35
C VAL A 482 -46.82 3.37 17.88
N LEU A 483 -47.87 2.63 18.24
CA LEU A 483 -49.26 2.99 17.96
C LEU A 483 -49.68 4.28 18.67
N ARG A 484 -49.25 4.46 19.93
CA ARG A 484 -49.58 5.65 20.73
C ARG A 484 -48.81 6.91 20.33
N SER A 485 -47.72 6.77 19.57
CA SER A 485 -46.81 7.88 19.26
C SER A 485 -46.98 8.31 17.81
N GLU A 486 -47.01 9.62 17.54
CA GLU A 486 -46.91 10.11 16.17
C GLU A 486 -45.50 9.91 15.64
N VAL A 487 -45.32 8.92 14.77
CA VAL A 487 -44.03 8.68 14.10
C VAL A 487 -43.99 9.43 12.77
N PRO A 488 -42.93 10.23 12.51
CA PRO A 488 -42.75 10.91 11.23
C PRO A 488 -42.74 9.93 10.03
N PRO A 489 -43.25 10.35 8.86
CA PRO A 489 -43.10 9.59 7.62
C PRO A 489 -41.62 9.25 7.36
N GLY A 490 -41.33 8.00 6.97
CA GLY A 490 -39.97 7.52 6.71
C GLY A 490 -39.20 6.99 7.93
N GLN A 491 -39.62 7.29 9.16
CA GLN A 491 -39.00 6.78 10.40
C GLN A 491 -39.79 5.64 11.06
N PHE A 492 -40.91 5.25 10.45
CA PHE A 492 -41.79 4.20 10.96
C PHE A 492 -41.05 2.90 11.24
N TRP A 493 -40.37 2.35 10.22
CA TRP A 493 -39.63 1.10 10.35
C TRP A 493 -38.45 1.21 11.31
N ASP A 494 -37.73 2.33 11.32
CA ASP A 494 -36.62 2.58 12.24
C ASP A 494 -37.09 2.54 13.71
N THR A 495 -38.23 3.17 13.99
CA THR A 495 -38.80 3.25 15.34
C THR A 495 -39.32 1.90 15.81
N LEU A 496 -40.10 1.22 14.95
CA LEU A 496 -40.68 -0.09 15.26
C LEU A 496 -39.58 -1.15 15.44
N ALA A 497 -38.63 -1.23 14.52
CA ALA A 497 -37.47 -2.11 14.60
C ALA A 497 -36.68 -1.93 15.89
N ARG A 498 -36.39 -0.67 16.27
CA ARG A 498 -35.66 -0.35 17.49
C ARG A 498 -36.41 -0.80 18.74
N LYS A 499 -37.75 -0.71 18.76
CA LYS A 499 -38.57 -1.17 19.89
C LYS A 499 -38.66 -2.70 19.99
N ILE A 500 -38.67 -3.42 18.87
CA ILE A 500 -38.85 -4.89 18.86
C ILE A 500 -37.53 -5.65 19.02
N ILE A 501 -36.47 -5.22 18.33
CA ILE A 501 -35.18 -5.93 18.33
C ILE A 501 -33.98 -5.06 18.73
N GLY A 502 -34.18 -3.77 19.02
CA GLY A 502 -33.11 -2.88 19.50
C GLY A 502 -32.19 -2.34 18.41
N GLN A 503 -32.46 -2.62 17.13
CA GLN A 503 -31.63 -2.20 15.99
C GLN A 503 -32.48 -1.58 14.90
N VAL A 504 -31.95 -0.58 14.18
CA VAL A 504 -32.64 0.01 13.03
C VAL A 504 -32.41 -0.82 11.76
N PRO A 505 -33.37 -0.87 10.82
CA PRO A 505 -33.28 -1.66 9.59
C PRO A 505 -32.04 -1.35 8.74
N ARG A 506 -31.56 -0.10 8.77
CA ARG A 506 -30.34 0.32 8.08
C ARG A 506 -29.10 -0.48 8.50
N ASP A 507 -29.09 -0.98 9.74
CA ASP A 507 -27.97 -1.70 10.36
C ASP A 507 -28.15 -3.23 10.37
N TRP A 508 -29.22 -3.73 9.75
CA TRP A 508 -29.55 -5.15 9.76
C TRP A 508 -28.65 -5.98 8.84
N ASN A 509 -28.63 -7.27 9.11
CA ASN A 509 -28.30 -8.32 8.14
C ASN A 509 -29.55 -9.19 7.90
N ASP A 510 -29.44 -10.22 7.06
CA ASP A 510 -30.59 -11.07 6.73
C ASP A 510 -31.18 -11.78 7.96
N ARG A 511 -30.34 -12.17 8.94
CA ARG A 511 -30.80 -12.79 10.20
C ARG A 511 -31.58 -11.80 11.08
N SER A 512 -31.20 -10.52 11.07
CA SER A 512 -31.94 -9.47 11.78
C SER A 512 -33.34 -9.29 11.21
N GLU A 513 -33.50 -9.36 9.88
CA GLU A 513 -34.82 -9.31 9.23
C GLU A 513 -35.70 -10.49 9.68
N GLU A 514 -35.18 -11.72 9.65
CA GLU A 514 -35.90 -12.92 10.11
C GLU A 514 -36.30 -12.83 11.59
N THR A 515 -35.35 -12.39 12.44
CA THR A 515 -35.57 -12.22 13.88
C THR A 515 -36.63 -11.17 14.16
N PHE A 516 -36.63 -10.05 13.43
CA PHE A 516 -37.65 -9.03 13.52
C PHE A 516 -39.03 -9.58 13.14
N ARG A 517 -39.14 -10.29 12.01
CA ARG A 517 -40.41 -10.90 11.56
C ARG A 517 -40.96 -11.88 12.60
N ALA A 518 -40.11 -12.72 13.19
CA ALA A 518 -40.52 -13.65 14.24
C ALA A 518 -41.03 -12.92 15.49
N ARG A 519 -40.24 -11.98 16.01
CA ARG A 519 -40.59 -11.22 17.22
C ARG A 519 -41.79 -10.30 17.02
N LEU A 520 -42.02 -9.76 15.83
CA LEU A 520 -43.21 -8.95 15.54
C LEU A 520 -44.49 -9.80 15.56
N ARG A 521 -44.44 -11.05 15.06
CA ARG A 521 -45.58 -11.98 15.18
C ARG A 521 -45.87 -12.32 16.64
N GLU A 522 -44.84 -12.59 17.43
CA GLU A 522 -44.97 -12.83 18.88
C GLU A 522 -45.55 -11.61 19.59
N ALA A 523 -45.05 -10.41 19.29
CA ALA A 523 -45.54 -9.16 19.86
C ALA A 523 -47.03 -8.94 19.54
N LYS A 524 -47.43 -9.15 18.28
CA LYS A 524 -48.84 -9.08 17.86
C LYS A 524 -49.70 -10.07 18.66
N ALA A 525 -49.29 -11.34 18.70
CA ALA A 525 -50.04 -12.39 19.37
C ALA A 525 -50.19 -12.13 20.88
N GLU A 526 -49.17 -11.57 21.51
CA GLU A 526 -49.21 -11.18 22.92
C GLU A 526 -50.17 -10.02 23.16
N VAL A 527 -50.13 -8.98 22.31
CA VAL A 527 -51.07 -7.85 22.39
C VAL A 527 -52.51 -8.33 22.23
N GLU A 528 -52.80 -9.17 21.23
CA GLU A 528 -54.15 -9.72 21.00
C GLU A 528 -54.61 -10.58 22.17
N ARG A 529 -53.73 -11.43 22.73
CA ARG A 529 -54.05 -12.31 23.86
C ARG A 529 -54.42 -11.51 25.10
N GLU A 530 -53.64 -10.48 25.44
CA GLU A 530 -53.86 -9.68 26.64
C GLU A 530 -55.05 -8.71 26.51
N LEU A 531 -55.28 -8.13 25.32
CA LEU A 531 -56.37 -7.17 25.14
C LEU A 531 -57.74 -7.83 24.92
N LEU A 532 -57.79 -8.95 24.18
CA LEU A 532 -59.04 -9.66 23.90
C LEU A 532 -59.44 -10.63 25.03
N GLY A 533 -58.67 -10.68 26.12
CA GLY A 533 -59.01 -11.50 27.29
C GLY A 533 -58.97 -13.00 27.01
N LEU A 534 -58.15 -13.46 26.06
CA LEU A 534 -57.85 -14.89 25.85
C LEU A 534 -56.90 -15.42 26.95
N THR A 535 -57.13 -15.01 28.19
CA THR A 535 -56.51 -15.59 29.37
C THR A 535 -57.11 -16.97 29.54
N THR A 536 -56.29 -18.02 29.39
CA THR A 536 -56.59 -19.29 30.05
C THR A 536 -56.80 -18.96 31.53
N GLU A 537 -57.88 -19.43 32.13
CA GLU A 537 -58.34 -19.12 33.51
C GLU A 537 -57.32 -19.42 34.63
N ALA A 538 -56.08 -19.81 34.30
CA ALA A 538 -55.04 -20.27 35.20
C ALA A 538 -53.87 -19.28 35.44
N GLU A 539 -53.80 -18.10 34.80
CA GLU A 539 -52.70 -17.14 35.03
C GLU A 539 -53.09 -16.01 36.00
N GLN A 540 -52.51 -15.99 37.20
CA GLN A 540 -52.65 -14.89 38.17
C GLN A 540 -51.96 -13.62 37.64
N THR A 541 -52.76 -12.61 37.33
CA THR A 541 -52.30 -11.29 36.89
C THR A 541 -52.46 -10.28 38.03
N VAL A 542 -51.38 -9.55 38.34
CA VAL A 542 -51.36 -8.48 39.35
C VAL A 542 -51.52 -7.14 38.65
N ALA A 543 -52.58 -6.40 38.95
CA ALA A 543 -52.77 -5.04 38.45
C ALA A 543 -52.33 -4.03 39.52
N VAL A 544 -51.47 -3.08 39.15
CA VAL A 544 -51.03 -1.95 39.97
C VAL A 544 -51.56 -0.67 39.33
N ASN A 545 -52.46 -0.01 40.03
CA ASN A 545 -52.97 1.30 39.62
C ASN A 545 -52.09 2.37 40.26
N LEU A 546 -51.38 3.15 39.45
CA LEU A 546 -50.60 4.28 39.91
C LEU A 546 -51.42 5.55 39.68
N ASP A 547 -51.68 6.27 40.76
CA ASP A 547 -52.42 7.52 40.74
C ASP A 547 -51.43 8.69 40.68
N LEU A 548 -51.40 9.38 39.55
CA LEU A 548 -50.43 10.44 39.23
C LEU A 548 -51.06 11.82 39.38
N GLY A 549 -51.75 12.11 40.50
CA GLY A 549 -52.09 13.46 41.00
C GLY A 549 -53.04 14.35 40.18
N ASP A 550 -53.01 14.30 38.84
CA ASP A 550 -53.70 15.22 37.92
C ASP A 550 -54.79 14.50 37.10
N GLY A 551 -55.53 13.59 37.73
CA GLY A 551 -56.69 12.92 37.13
C GLY A 551 -56.39 11.82 36.09
N GLY A 552 -55.12 11.49 35.87
CA GLY A 552 -54.70 10.37 35.02
C GLY A 552 -54.41 9.10 35.84
N HIS A 553 -55.33 8.14 35.81
CA HIS A 553 -55.05 6.80 36.35
C HIS A 553 -54.27 5.98 35.32
N THR A 554 -53.07 5.50 35.67
CA THR A 554 -52.33 4.57 34.79
C THR A 554 -52.30 3.19 35.44
N THR A 555 -52.94 2.21 34.79
CA THR A 555 -52.98 0.82 35.27
C THR A 555 -51.87 0.00 34.63
N TYR A 556 -50.92 -0.48 35.43
CA TYR A 556 -49.90 -1.42 35.00
C TYR A 556 -50.33 -2.84 35.37
N ARG A 557 -50.30 -3.78 34.43
CA ARG A 557 -50.59 -5.19 34.71
C ARG A 557 -49.33 -6.01 34.55
N PHE A 558 -49.02 -6.77 35.60
CA PHE A 558 -47.86 -7.64 35.71
C PHE A 558 -48.32 -9.09 35.80
N ARG A 559 -47.75 -9.96 34.95
CA ARG A 559 -47.85 -11.41 35.18
C ARG A 559 -46.87 -11.83 36.25
N GLN A 560 -47.23 -12.84 37.03
CA GLN A 560 -46.29 -13.48 37.93
C GLN A 560 -45.23 -14.23 37.09
N THR A 561 -44.06 -13.62 36.93
CA THR A 561 -42.92 -14.22 36.21
C THR A 561 -41.92 -14.77 37.22
N LYS A 562 -41.21 -15.85 36.86
CA LYS A 562 -40.09 -16.35 37.68
C LYS A 562 -39.02 -15.25 37.74
N LEU A 563 -38.65 -14.82 38.94
CA LEU A 563 -37.63 -13.79 39.17
C LEU A 563 -36.36 -14.08 38.36
N SER A 564 -35.96 -13.12 37.52
CA SER A 564 -34.68 -13.16 36.81
C SER A 564 -33.52 -13.16 37.81
N LYS A 565 -32.32 -13.63 37.42
CA LYS A 565 -31.13 -13.60 38.29
C LYS A 565 -30.84 -12.20 38.86
N GLN A 566 -31.12 -11.17 38.07
CA GLN A 566 -30.98 -9.77 38.47
C GLN A 566 -32.11 -9.33 39.42
N GLY A 567 -33.34 -9.77 39.16
CA GLY A 567 -34.49 -9.52 40.03
C GLY A 567 -34.33 -10.14 41.42
N LYS A 568 -33.77 -11.37 41.51
CA LYS A 568 -33.46 -12.00 42.80
C LYS A 568 -32.46 -11.18 43.63
N ARG A 569 -31.39 -10.67 42.99
CA ARG A 569 -30.39 -9.80 43.65
C ARG A 569 -30.98 -8.49 44.16
N LEU A 570 -31.85 -7.83 43.39
CA LEU A 570 -32.52 -6.61 43.83
C LEU A 570 -33.44 -6.87 45.03
N LEU A 571 -34.15 -8.00 45.03
CA LEU A 571 -35.07 -8.37 46.11
C LEU A 571 -34.34 -8.76 47.41
N GLU A 572 -33.12 -9.30 47.31
CA GLU A 572 -32.23 -9.53 48.46
C GLU A 572 -31.74 -8.23 49.12
N HIS A 573 -31.65 -7.13 48.37
CA HIS A 573 -31.25 -5.81 48.88
C HIS A 573 -32.43 -4.94 49.39
N PHE A 574 -33.68 -5.39 49.20
CA PHE A 574 -34.89 -4.68 49.63
C PHE A 574 -35.54 -5.26 50.91
N LYS A 575 -35.01 -6.39 51.43
CA LYS A 575 -35.29 -6.87 52.78
C LYS A 575 -34.33 -6.22 53.77
#